data_AF-F2IWA1-F1
#
_entry.id   AF-F2IWA1-F1
#
_cell.length_a   1.000
_cell.length_b   1.000
_cell.length_c   1.000
_cell.angle_alpha   90.00
_cell.angle_beta   90.00
_cell.angle_gamma   90.00
#
_symmetry.space_group_name_H-M   'P 1'
#
loop_
_entity.id
_entity.type
_entity.pdbx_description
1 polymer ?
#
loop_
_entity_poly.entity_id
_entity_poly.type
_entity_poly.pdbx_seq_one_letter_code
_entity_poly.pdbx_strand_id
1 'polypeptide(L)'
;MTPLAETSLTRIEVDDVMTYLRAALARAIRIRENAPAGSYLDSVLTRTIEGLEVEIAQLRYLLAEPDLPPAPPEPGAVPFELPPPRLRKAR
;
A
#
# COMPACT_ATOMS: atom_id res chain seq x y z
N MET A 1 -25.56 16.32 13.36
CA MET A 1 -24.15 15.89 13.30
C MET A 1 -24.10 14.56 12.60
N THR A 2 -23.81 14.56 11.30
CA THR A 2 -23.51 13.34 10.55
C THR A 2 -22.14 12.85 11.03
N PRO A 3 -21.98 11.59 11.46
CA PRO A 3 -20.65 11.09 11.78
C PRO A 3 -19.79 11.20 10.52
N LEU A 4 -18.61 11.79 10.64
CA LEU A 4 -17.57 11.65 9.63
C LEU A 4 -17.37 10.15 9.51
N ALA A 5 -17.68 9.57 8.35
CA ALA A 5 -17.39 8.17 8.10
C ALA A 5 -15.92 7.97 8.45
N GLU A 6 -15.64 7.20 9.49
CA GLU A 6 -14.26 6.82 9.82
C GLU A 6 -13.75 6.11 8.59
N THR A 7 -12.82 6.75 7.87
CA THR A 7 -12.15 6.15 6.73
C THR A 7 -11.25 5.05 7.30
N SER A 8 -11.83 3.86 7.52
CA SER A 8 -11.11 2.69 7.99
C SER A 8 -10.25 2.16 6.85
N LEU A 9 -9.02 2.67 6.78
CA LEU A 9 -8.01 2.18 5.86
C LEU A 9 -7.61 0.76 6.25
N THR A 10 -7.70 -0.14 5.29
CA THR A 10 -7.23 -1.52 5.40
C THR A 10 -5.74 -1.61 5.12
N ARG A 11 -5.10 -2.68 5.61
CA ARG A 11 -3.68 -2.92 5.34
C ARG A 11 -3.35 -3.00 3.84
N ILE A 12 -4.26 -3.56 3.03
CA ILE A 12 -4.08 -3.69 1.57
C ILE A 12 -4.08 -2.31 0.92
N GLU A 13 -5.00 -1.42 1.28
CA GLU A 13 -5.05 -0.07 0.72
C GLU A 13 -3.77 0.71 1.05
N VAL A 14 -3.22 0.54 2.25
CA VAL A 14 -1.94 1.17 2.62
C VAL A 14 -0.76 0.58 1.84
N ASP A 15 -0.73 -0.74 1.62
CA ASP A 15 0.28 -1.41 0.79
C ASP A 15 0.22 -0.97 -0.70
N ASP A 16 -0.98 -0.73 -1.23
CA ASP A 16 -1.17 -0.23 -2.59
C ASP A 16 -0.65 1.20 -2.74
N VAL A 17 -0.96 2.08 -1.79
CA VAL A 17 -0.43 3.46 -1.76
C VAL A 17 1.09 3.44 -1.63
N MET A 18 1.65 2.58 -0.78
CA MET A 18 3.10 2.38 -0.65
C MET A 18 3.74 2.00 -1.99
N THR A 19 3.11 1.12 -2.75
CA THR A 19 3.60 0.69 -4.06
C THR A 19 3.61 1.85 -5.06
N TYR A 20 2.53 2.63 -5.10
CA TYR A 20 2.44 3.82 -5.96
C TYR A 20 3.51 4.87 -5.62
N LEU A 21 3.68 5.20 -4.34
CA LEU A 21 4.65 6.21 -3.90
C LEU A 21 6.09 5.80 -4.23
N ARG A 22 6.43 4.51 -4.08
CA ARG A 22 7.76 4.00 -4.49
C ARG A 22 8.00 4.15 -5.98
N ALA A 23 6.99 3.89 -6.82
CA ALA A 23 7.09 4.08 -8.25
C ALA A 23 7.25 5.57 -8.62
N ALA A 24 6.51 6.45 -7.94
CA ALA A 24 6.62 7.89 -8.10
C ALA A 24 8.02 8.39 -7.71
N LEU A 25 8.56 7.94 -6.57
CA LEU A 25 9.91 8.27 -6.11
C LEU A 25 10.97 7.85 -7.14
N ALA A 26 10.92 6.61 -7.60
CA ALA A 26 11.86 6.11 -8.61
C ALA A 26 11.80 6.93 -9.90
N ARG A 27 10.62 7.40 -10.30
CA ARG A 27 10.44 8.26 -11.46
C ARG A 27 10.98 9.67 -11.22
N ALA A 28 10.72 10.27 -10.06
CA ALA A 28 11.23 11.59 -9.71
C ALA A 28 12.77 11.62 -9.70
N ILE A 29 13.41 10.59 -9.13
CA ILE A 29 14.87 10.43 -9.14
C ILE A 29 15.39 10.39 -10.58
N ARG A 30 14.83 9.52 -11.43
CA ARG A 30 15.26 9.41 -12.85
C ARG A 30 15.11 10.73 -13.62
N ILE A 31 14.03 11.47 -13.40
CA ILE A 31 13.84 12.76 -14.07
C ILE A 31 14.89 13.77 -13.57
N ARG A 32 15.15 13.79 -12.25
CA ARG A 32 16.11 14.71 -11.64
C ARG A 32 17.53 14.47 -12.13
N GLU A 33 17.94 13.21 -12.30
CA GLU A 33 19.25 12.84 -12.84
C GLU A 33 19.51 13.44 -14.24
N ASN A 34 18.45 13.76 -14.98
CA ASN A 34 18.51 14.36 -16.32
C ASN A 34 18.17 15.86 -16.31
N ALA A 35 17.87 16.45 -15.15
CA ALA A 35 17.56 17.87 -15.03
C ALA A 35 18.87 18.69 -14.94
N PRO A 36 18.93 19.87 -15.56
CA PRO A 36 20.08 20.77 -15.38
C PRO A 36 20.22 21.17 -13.91
N ALA A 37 21.41 21.00 -13.35
CA ALA A 37 21.68 21.32 -11.95
C ALA A 37 21.37 22.79 -11.64
N GLY A 38 20.70 23.04 -10.51
CA GLY A 38 20.28 24.39 -10.11
C GLY A 38 19.13 24.99 -10.93
N SER A 39 18.57 24.23 -11.87
CA SER A 39 17.32 24.64 -12.54
C SER A 39 16.14 24.59 -11.56
N TYR A 40 15.06 25.30 -11.89
CA TYR A 40 13.81 25.20 -11.14
C TYR A 40 13.31 23.75 -11.04
N LEU A 41 13.45 22.98 -12.12
CA LEU A 41 13.04 21.58 -12.16
C LEU A 41 13.86 20.71 -11.20
N ASP A 42 15.18 20.92 -11.11
CA ASP A 42 16.05 20.23 -10.14
C ASP A 42 15.62 20.54 -8.68
N SER A 43 15.37 21.81 -8.37
CA SER A 43 14.90 22.21 -7.03
C SER A 43 13.52 21.64 -6.69
N VAL A 44 12.58 21.65 -7.64
CA VAL A 44 11.25 21.06 -7.46
C VAL A 44 11.37 19.56 -7.22
N LEU A 45 12.12 18.84 -8.07
CA LEU A 45 12.27 17.40 -7.95
C LEU A 45 13.00 17.00 -6.68
N THR A 46 13.99 17.79 -6.23
CA THR A 46 14.65 17.57 -4.94
C THR A 46 13.63 17.59 -3.80
N ARG A 47 12.81 18.64 -3.73
CA ARG A 47 11.77 18.76 -2.69
C ARG A 47 10.69 17.68 -2.81
N THR A 48 10.32 17.30 -4.04
CA THR A 48 9.36 16.22 -4.28
C THR A 48 9.92 14.88 -3.80
N ILE A 49 11.18 14.58 -4.07
CA ILE A 49 11.86 13.36 -3.60
C ILE A 49 11.87 13.31 -2.07
N GLU A 50 12.29 14.39 -1.41
CA GLU A 50 12.29 14.49 0.05
C GLU A 50 10.89 14.25 0.64
N GLY A 51 9.85 14.84 0.04
CA GLY A 51 8.46 14.63 0.46
C GLY A 51 8.01 13.17 0.32
N LEU A 52 8.29 12.54 -0.82
CA LEU A 52 7.95 11.14 -1.08
C LEU A 52 8.66 10.18 -0.12
N GLU A 53 9.93 10.46 0.21
CA GLU A 53 10.69 9.67 1.18
C GLU A 53 10.07 9.72 2.58
N VAL A 54 9.63 10.90 3.01
CA VAL A 54 8.94 11.09 4.30
C VAL A 54 7.60 10.34 4.32
N GLU A 55 6.77 10.49 3.29
CA GLU A 55 5.49 9.79 3.19
C GLU A 55 5.67 8.27 3.21
N ILE A 56 6.65 7.74 2.46
CA ILE A 56 6.99 6.31 2.48
C ILE A 56 7.43 5.86 3.87
N ALA A 57 8.22 6.67 4.59
CA ALA A 57 8.63 6.32 5.96
C ALA A 57 7.43 6.27 6.92
N GLN A 58 6.49 7.21 6.80
CA GLN A 58 5.27 7.23 7.60
C GLN A 58 4.38 6.02 7.31
N LEU A 59 4.16 5.67 6.04
CA LEU A 59 3.37 4.50 5.70
C LEU A 59 4.06 3.19 6.12
N ARG A 60 5.39 3.11 6.09
CA ARG A 60 6.14 1.96 6.61
C ARG A 60 5.93 1.80 8.11
N TYR A 61 5.91 2.91 8.84
CA TYR A 61 5.60 2.91 10.26
C TYR A 61 4.18 2.40 10.52
N LEU A 62 3.17 2.91 9.79
CA LEU A 62 1.78 2.44 9.91
C LEU A 62 1.65 0.94 9.60
N LEU A 63 2.28 0.45 8.54
CA LEU A 63 2.22 -0.98 8.17
C LEU A 63 2.93 -1.90 9.17
N ALA A 64 3.85 -1.37 9.98
CA ALA A 64 4.50 -2.10 11.05
C ALA A 64 3.64 -2.18 12.32
N GLU A 65 2.61 -1.33 12.45
CA GLU A 65 1.66 -1.40 13.56
C GLU A 65 0.61 -2.52 13.32
N PRO A 66 0.34 -3.36 14.33
CA PRO A 66 -0.57 -4.51 14.22
C PRO A 66 -2.05 -4.12 14.18
N ASP A 67 -2.40 -2.86 14.49
CA ASP A 67 -3.78 -2.39 14.65
C ASP A 67 -4.48 -2.06 13.32
N LEU A 68 -3.81 -2.20 12.18
CA LEU A 68 -4.45 -2.06 10.87
C LEU A 68 -5.43 -3.21 10.63
N PRO A 69 -6.72 -2.93 10.34
CA PRO A 69 -7.68 -3.98 10.10
C PRO A 69 -7.25 -4.83 8.88
N PRO A 70 -7.37 -6.17 8.97
CA PRO A 70 -7.14 -7.02 7.82
C PRO A 70 -8.16 -6.68 6.73
N ALA A 71 -7.78 -6.89 5.48
CA ALA A 71 -8.69 -6.62 4.37
C ALA A 71 -9.99 -7.41 4.53
N PRO A 72 -11.15 -6.79 4.21
CA PRO A 72 -12.42 -7.48 4.25
C PRO A 72 -12.37 -8.68 3.28
N PRO A 73 -13.01 -9.81 3.63
CA PRO A 73 -13.08 -10.95 2.73
C PRO A 73 -13.79 -10.52 1.44
N GLU A 74 -13.13 -10.81 0.31
CA GLU A 74 -13.67 -10.60 -1.04
C GLU A 74 -15.13 -11.10 -1.10
N PRO A 75 -16.10 -10.29 -1.59
CA PRO A 75 -17.49 -10.71 -1.73
C PRO A 75 -17.58 -11.84 -2.76
N GLY A 76 -17.56 -13.09 -2.28
CA GLY A 76 -17.53 -14.29 -3.12
C GLY A 76 -16.52 -15.36 -2.67
N ALA A 77 -15.68 -15.10 -1.66
CA ALA A 77 -14.83 -16.11 -1.06
C ALA A 77 -15.69 -17.11 -0.25
N VAL A 78 -16.28 -18.10 -0.94
CA VAL A 78 -16.86 -19.26 -0.28
C VAL A 78 -15.77 -19.94 0.55
N PRO A 79 -16.00 -20.20 1.85
CA PRO A 79 -15.15 -21.11 2.59
C PRO A 79 -15.15 -22.44 1.84
N PHE A 80 -13.98 -22.85 1.35
CA PHE A 80 -13.82 -24.18 0.77
C PHE A 80 -13.98 -25.18 1.92
N GLU A 81 -15.22 -25.59 2.20
CA GLU A 81 -15.48 -26.75 3.04
C GLU A 81 -14.84 -27.95 2.33
N LEU A 82 -13.72 -28.40 2.87
CA LEU A 82 -13.11 -29.66 2.47
C LEU A 82 -14.20 -30.75 2.56
N PRO A 83 -14.52 -31.46 1.45
CA PRO A 83 -15.52 -32.49 1.50
C PRO A 83 -15.09 -33.57 2.51
N PRO A 84 -16.02 -34.09 3.33
CA PRO A 84 -15.68 -35.06 4.36
C PRO A 84 -14.98 -36.27 3.74
N PRO A 85 -13.95 -36.82 4.40
CA PRO A 85 -13.20 -37.95 3.85
C PRO A 85 -14.16 -39.11 3.62
N ARG A 86 -14.24 -39.58 2.36
CA ARG A 86 -15.05 -40.75 2.01
C ARG A 86 -14.51 -41.96 2.78
N LEU A 87 -15.21 -42.34 3.84
CA LEU A 87 -14.98 -43.60 4.53
C LEU A 87 -15.20 -44.74 3.52
N ARG A 88 -14.11 -45.32 3.02
CA ARG A 88 -14.17 -46.58 2.26
C ARG A 88 -14.74 -47.64 3.19
N LYS A 89 -15.95 -48.14 2.88
CA LYS A 89 -16.47 -49.34 3.53
C LYS A 89 -15.52 -50.49 3.21
N ALA A 90 -14.86 -51.01 4.24
CA ALA A 90 -14.12 -52.25 4.18
C ALA A 90 -15.09 -53.39 3.81
N ARG A 91 -14.65 -54.26 2.91
CA ARG A 91 -15.38 -55.43 2.43
C ARG A 91 -14.83 -56.67 3.10
#